data_AF-A0A7W8IIC7-F1
#
_entry.id   AF-A0A7W8IIC7-F1
#
_cell.length_a   1.000
_cell.length_b   1.000
_cell.length_c   1.000
_cell.angle_alpha   90.00
_cell.angle_beta   90.00
_cell.angle_gamma   90.00
#
_symmetry.space_group_name_H-M   'P 1'
#
loop_
_entity.id
_entity.type
_entity.pdbx_description
1 polymer ?
#
loop_
_entity_poly.entity_id
_entity_poly.type
_entity_poly.pdbx_seq_one_letter_code
_entity_poly.pdbx_strand_id
1 'polypeptide(L)'
;MTPSEQLPTTDQPLTEPHPDSAKDPSIAAGHSRRVFLFKLALAVNGLVGVVLAIPIVGYLLGPTLKKTSDDNSWINLGPLADFPEGETRLVNYRNPITNEWDGQTGDIPCWVRRVSGDTFQVFAINCAHLGCPVRWFAQSKLFLCPCHGGAYYADGSRASGPPERGLFEYQHKVSNGTLMISAGRMPTLANEAKTVTPLTQIEGSPAARLNAIDQPQPRCSSCQT
;
A
#
# COMPACT_ATOMS: atom_id res chain seq x y z
N MET A 1 68.71 -75.08 11.99
CA MET A 1 68.95 -76.11 10.96
C MET A 1 67.60 -76.48 10.39
N THR A 2 67.31 -76.02 9.17
CA THR A 2 66.12 -76.41 8.38
C THR A 2 66.20 -77.88 7.99
N PRO A 3 65.04 -78.54 7.81
CA PRO A 3 64.64 -78.94 6.46
C PRO A 3 63.11 -78.73 6.23
N SER A 4 62.72 -78.07 5.14
CA SER A 4 62.31 -78.68 3.85
C SER A 4 60.86 -79.17 3.83
N GLU A 5 60.00 -78.29 3.30
CA GLU A 5 59.13 -78.52 2.14
C GLU A 5 58.81 -79.98 1.77
N GLN A 6 57.53 -80.35 1.86
CA GLN A 6 56.92 -81.36 1.00
C GLN A 6 55.41 -81.11 0.86
N LEU A 7 55.03 -80.73 -0.36
CA LEU A 7 53.67 -80.73 -0.89
C LEU A 7 53.36 -82.15 -1.39
N PRO A 8 52.16 -82.72 -1.14
CA PRO A 8 51.65 -83.81 -1.96
C PRO A 8 50.54 -83.32 -2.91
N THR A 9 50.76 -83.69 -4.16
CA THR A 9 49.97 -83.53 -5.36
C THR A 9 48.67 -84.36 -5.32
N THR A 10 47.59 -83.74 -5.76
CA THR A 10 46.42 -84.25 -6.54
C THR A 10 45.74 -85.56 -6.13
N ASP A 11 44.44 -85.48 -5.89
CA ASP A 11 43.44 -86.24 -6.66
C ASP A 11 42.04 -85.60 -6.50
N GLN A 12 41.61 -84.89 -7.54
CA GLN A 12 40.19 -84.57 -7.77
C GLN A 12 39.57 -85.67 -8.62
N PRO A 13 38.44 -86.25 -8.23
CA PRO A 13 37.51 -86.86 -9.15
C PRO A 13 36.57 -85.78 -9.70
N LEU A 14 36.64 -85.59 -11.01
CA LEU A 14 35.69 -84.83 -11.83
C LEU A 14 34.28 -85.41 -11.64
N THR A 15 33.30 -84.57 -11.32
CA THR A 15 31.88 -84.86 -11.55
C THR A 15 31.28 -83.73 -12.38
N GLU A 16 30.68 -84.17 -13.47
CA GLU A 16 30.21 -83.45 -14.65
C GLU A 16 29.28 -82.25 -14.39
N PRO A 17 29.20 -81.30 -15.36
CA PRO A 17 28.38 -80.11 -15.27
C PRO A 17 26.90 -80.45 -15.46
N HIS A 18 26.03 -79.91 -14.62
CA HIS A 18 24.59 -79.95 -14.86
C HIS A 18 24.19 -78.76 -15.76
N PRO A 19 23.77 -78.99 -17.02
CA PRO A 19 23.05 -77.99 -17.78
C PRO A 19 21.58 -78.09 -17.37
N ASP A 20 20.99 -76.98 -16.97
CA ASP A 20 19.63 -76.63 -17.37
C ASP A 20 19.44 -75.13 -17.15
N SER A 21 19.74 -74.43 -18.24
CA SER A 21 19.40 -73.04 -18.46
C SER A 21 17.91 -72.97 -18.73
N ALA A 22 17.16 -72.33 -17.83
CA ALA A 22 15.90 -71.69 -18.19
C ALA A 22 15.74 -70.42 -17.35
N LYS A 23 16.24 -69.31 -17.91
CA LYS A 23 15.71 -67.99 -17.60
C LYS A 23 14.19 -68.05 -17.71
N ASP A 24 13.49 -67.73 -16.63
CA ASP A 24 12.25 -66.99 -16.74
C ASP A 24 12.41 -65.71 -15.92
N PRO A 25 12.22 -64.54 -16.54
CA PRO A 25 12.58 -63.27 -15.96
C PRO A 25 11.61 -63.00 -14.82
N SER A 26 12.15 -62.63 -13.65
CA SER A 26 11.37 -62.01 -12.61
C SER A 26 10.86 -60.65 -13.11
N ILE A 27 9.87 -60.68 -14.00
CA ILE A 27 8.94 -59.59 -14.30
C ILE A 27 7.93 -59.59 -13.15
N ALA A 28 8.43 -59.26 -11.97
CA ALA A 28 7.63 -58.61 -10.97
C ALA A 28 8.31 -57.27 -10.78
N ALA A 29 7.89 -56.28 -11.58
CA ALA A 29 8.26 -54.89 -11.43
C ALA A 29 7.68 -54.35 -10.11
N GLY A 30 8.18 -54.85 -8.98
CA GLY A 30 7.93 -54.31 -7.66
C GLY A 30 9.06 -53.34 -7.35
N HIS A 31 8.74 -52.06 -7.16
CA HIS A 31 9.71 -51.03 -6.78
C HIS A 31 10.66 -51.56 -5.70
N SER A 32 11.97 -51.50 -5.96
CA SER A 32 12.94 -51.89 -4.93
C SER A 32 12.71 -51.05 -3.67
N ARG A 33 12.81 -51.65 -2.47
CA ARG A 33 12.61 -50.94 -1.19
C ARG A 33 13.43 -49.65 -1.13
N ARG A 34 14.62 -49.67 -1.70
CA ARG A 34 15.51 -48.51 -1.86
C ARG A 34 14.85 -47.39 -2.69
N VAL A 35 14.30 -47.71 -3.86
CA VAL A 35 13.61 -46.72 -4.72
C VAL A 35 12.35 -46.18 -4.05
N PHE A 36 11.59 -47.03 -3.34
CA PHE A 36 10.45 -46.59 -2.57
C PHE A 36 10.85 -45.58 -1.47
N LEU A 37 11.86 -45.91 -0.66
CA LEU A 37 12.34 -45.03 0.42
C LEU A 37 12.93 -43.72 -0.12
N PHE A 38 13.65 -43.73 -1.25
CA PHE A 38 14.14 -42.50 -1.88
C PHE A 38 13.01 -41.59 -2.35
N LYS A 39 11.95 -42.14 -2.97
CA LYS A 39 10.77 -41.37 -3.37
C LYS A 39 10.03 -40.80 -2.17
N LEU A 40 9.88 -41.60 -1.11
CA LEU A 40 9.26 -41.16 0.14
C LEU A 40 10.06 -40.03 0.78
N ALA A 41 11.39 -40.15 0.84
CA ALA A 41 12.26 -39.10 1.37
C ALA A 41 12.17 -37.81 0.53
N LEU A 42 12.16 -37.91 -0.80
CA LEU A 42 11.99 -36.75 -1.68
C LEU A 42 10.62 -36.10 -1.48
N ALA A 43 9.55 -36.88 -1.34
CA ALA A 43 8.21 -36.38 -1.08
C ALA A 43 8.11 -35.65 0.26
N VAL A 44 8.69 -36.22 1.33
CA VAL A 44 8.70 -35.60 2.67
C VAL A 44 9.51 -34.29 2.65
N ASN A 45 10.71 -34.28 2.06
CA ASN A 45 11.51 -33.06 1.95
C ASN A 45 10.86 -32.01 1.04
N GLY A 46 10.21 -32.42 -0.04
CA GLY A 46 9.43 -31.55 -0.90
C GLY A 46 8.27 -30.89 -0.15
N LEU A 47 7.55 -31.66 0.67
CA LEU A 47 6.48 -31.14 1.52
C LEU A 47 7.00 -30.09 2.52
N VAL A 48 8.12 -30.38 3.19
CA VAL A 48 8.78 -29.43 4.09
C VAL A 48 9.18 -28.16 3.33
N GLY A 49 9.75 -28.30 2.13
CA GLY A 49 10.12 -27.17 1.28
C GLY A 49 8.92 -26.30 0.90
N VAL A 50 7.77 -26.90 0.56
CA VAL A 50 6.53 -26.16 0.27
C VAL A 50 6.03 -25.41 1.49
N VAL A 51 5.99 -26.05 2.66
CA VAL A 51 5.53 -25.42 3.91
C VAL A 51 6.38 -24.20 4.25
N LEU A 52 7.70 -24.28 4.06
CA LEU A 52 8.62 -23.15 4.29
C LEU A 52 8.54 -22.08 3.19
N ALA A 53 8.26 -22.46 1.94
CA ALA A 53 8.16 -21.51 0.83
C ALA A 53 6.88 -20.67 0.88
N ILE A 54 5.77 -21.22 1.38
CA ILE A 54 4.46 -20.52 1.45
C ILE A 54 4.55 -19.14 2.12
N PRO A 55 5.09 -18.97 3.35
CA PRO A 55 5.17 -17.65 3.98
C PRO A 55 6.08 -16.68 3.22
N ILE A 56 7.16 -17.17 2.61
CA ILE A 56 8.11 -16.34 1.84
C ILE A 56 7.44 -15.83 0.56
N VAL A 57 6.84 -16.72 -0.22
CA VAL A 57 6.14 -16.36 -1.47
C VAL A 57 4.93 -15.48 -1.16
N GLY A 58 4.18 -15.80 -0.11
CA GLY A 58 3.05 -14.98 0.35
C GLY A 58 3.47 -13.58 0.78
N TYR A 59 4.62 -13.43 1.44
CA TYR A 59 5.16 -12.12 1.81
C TYR A 59 5.61 -11.33 0.57
N LEU A 60 6.30 -11.97 -0.38
CA LEU A 60 6.83 -11.30 -1.58
C LEU A 60 5.74 -10.91 -2.57
N LEU A 61 4.73 -11.77 -2.77
CA LEU A 61 3.66 -11.54 -3.75
C LEU A 61 2.37 -10.99 -3.13
N GLY A 62 2.25 -10.98 -1.80
CA GLY A 62 1.07 -10.47 -1.10
C GLY A 62 0.63 -9.06 -1.53
N PRO A 63 1.54 -8.08 -1.71
CA PRO A 63 1.18 -6.73 -2.17
C PRO A 63 0.59 -6.68 -3.58
N THR A 64 0.97 -7.58 -4.49
CA THR A 64 0.50 -7.58 -5.87
C THR A 64 -0.79 -8.40 -6.05
N LEU A 65 -1.04 -9.38 -5.19
CA LEU A 65 -2.28 -10.18 -5.24
C LEU A 65 -3.47 -9.55 -4.51
N LYS A 66 -3.26 -8.56 -3.63
CA LYS A 66 -4.36 -7.84 -2.98
C LYS A 66 -5.05 -6.93 -4.01
N LYS A 67 -6.30 -7.26 -4.36
CA LYS A 67 -7.16 -6.43 -5.20
C LYS A 67 -7.37 -5.08 -4.52
N THR A 68 -7.08 -3.99 -5.22
CA THR A 68 -7.38 -2.61 -4.82
C THR A 68 -8.90 -2.43 -4.80
N SER A 69 -9.58 -2.95 -3.77
CA SER A 69 -10.86 -2.38 -3.38
C SER A 69 -10.60 -0.93 -2.96
N ASP A 70 -11.46 -0.01 -3.36
CA ASP A 70 -11.45 1.33 -2.76
C ASP A 70 -11.51 1.15 -1.25
N ASP A 71 -10.39 1.39 -0.56
CA ASP A 71 -10.29 1.17 0.89
C ASP A 71 -11.11 2.19 1.70
N ASN A 72 -11.92 3.00 1.01
CA ASN A 72 -12.81 3.99 1.59
C ASN A 72 -14.21 3.38 1.79
N SER A 73 -14.81 3.72 2.93
CA SER A 73 -16.19 3.37 3.26
C SER A 73 -16.98 4.61 3.67
N TRP A 74 -18.31 4.54 3.56
CA TRP A 74 -19.17 5.62 4.02
C TRP A 74 -19.34 5.57 5.54
N ILE A 75 -18.88 6.61 6.21
CA ILE A 75 -18.87 6.76 7.67
C ILE A 75 -19.87 7.83 8.07
N ASN A 76 -20.64 7.55 9.11
CA ASN A 76 -21.58 8.49 9.70
C ASN A 76 -20.86 9.43 10.68
N LEU A 77 -20.97 10.75 10.47
CA LEU A 77 -20.41 11.77 11.36
C LEU A 77 -21.39 12.32 12.40
N GLY A 78 -22.69 12.05 12.25
CA GLY A 78 -23.75 12.53 13.14
C GLY A 78 -24.87 13.30 12.43
N PRO A 79 -25.94 13.63 13.17
CA PRO A 79 -27.09 14.39 12.66
C PRO A 79 -26.70 15.81 12.25
N LEU A 80 -27.43 16.40 11.30
CA LEU A 80 -27.16 17.78 10.84
C LEU A 80 -27.29 18.83 11.94
N ALA A 81 -28.05 18.54 13.00
CA ALA A 81 -28.21 19.43 14.16
C ALA A 81 -26.91 19.65 14.94
N ASP A 82 -25.97 18.69 14.87
CA ASP A 82 -24.65 18.81 15.51
C ASP A 82 -23.74 19.81 14.78
N PHE A 83 -24.18 20.33 13.63
CA PHE A 83 -23.44 21.27 12.79
C PHE A 83 -24.29 22.51 12.51
N PRO A 84 -24.19 23.58 13.29
CA PRO A 84 -24.87 24.84 13.00
C PRO A 84 -24.31 25.50 11.75
N GLU A 85 -25.16 26.23 11.04
CA GLU A 85 -24.75 26.97 9.85
C GLU A 85 -23.72 28.05 10.16
N GLY A 86 -22.72 28.19 9.30
CA GLY A 86 -21.62 29.13 9.46
C GLY A 86 -20.53 28.68 10.45
N GLU A 87 -20.74 27.60 11.20
CA GLU A 87 -19.76 27.05 12.13
C GLU A 87 -18.85 26.00 11.48
N THR A 88 -17.67 25.84 12.07
CA THR A 88 -16.72 24.77 11.76
C THR A 88 -16.44 24.00 13.03
N ARG A 89 -16.72 22.70 13.01
CA ARG A 89 -16.63 21.80 14.17
C ARG A 89 -15.67 20.67 13.91
N LEU A 90 -14.95 20.28 14.96
CA LEU A 90 -14.08 19.12 14.93
C LEU A 90 -14.91 17.87 15.26
N VAL A 91 -14.79 16.84 14.44
CA VAL A 91 -15.46 15.55 14.67
C VAL A 91 -14.46 14.43 14.50
N ASN A 92 -14.50 13.47 15.41
CA ASN A 92 -13.74 12.24 15.30
C ASN A 92 -14.61 11.17 14.65
N TYR A 93 -14.02 10.40 13.76
CA TYR A 93 -14.64 9.22 13.16
C TYR A 93 -13.71 8.02 13.29
N ARG A 94 -14.28 6.82 13.42
CA ARG A 94 -13.47 5.59 13.44
C ARG A 94 -13.05 5.22 12.02
N ASN A 95 -11.75 5.15 11.76
CA ASN A 95 -11.23 4.75 10.46
C ASN A 95 -11.60 3.28 10.15
N PRO A 96 -12.21 2.97 8.99
CA PRO A 96 -12.55 1.61 8.60
C PRO A 96 -11.32 0.73 8.35
N ILE A 97 -10.17 1.33 8.05
CA ILE A 97 -8.89 0.64 7.88
C ILE A 97 -8.16 0.66 9.23
N THR A 98 -8.68 -0.07 10.21
CA THR A 98 -8.04 -0.22 11.53
C THR A 98 -8.02 -1.67 11.97
N ASN A 99 -7.05 -2.01 12.80
CA ASN A 99 -6.93 -3.29 13.49
C ASN A 99 -7.42 -3.16 14.94
N GLU A 100 -7.61 -4.29 15.62
CA GLU A 100 -8.06 -4.31 17.02
C GLU A 100 -7.07 -3.64 17.98
N TRP A 101 -5.77 -3.74 17.69
CA TRP A 101 -4.70 -3.20 18.55
C TRP A 101 -4.43 -1.70 18.32
N ASP A 102 -5.06 -1.07 17.32
CA ASP A 102 -4.89 0.36 17.08
C ASP A 102 -5.53 1.21 18.20
N GLY A 103 -6.52 0.66 18.92
CA GLY A 103 -7.18 1.37 20.01
C GLY A 103 -7.68 2.76 19.59
N GLN A 104 -7.29 3.80 20.35
CA GLN A 104 -7.68 5.19 20.07
C GLN A 104 -7.01 5.79 18.83
N THR A 105 -5.89 5.24 18.34
CA THR A 105 -5.27 5.76 17.11
C THR A 105 -6.08 5.42 15.86
N GLY A 106 -7.08 4.54 16.01
CA GLY A 106 -8.07 4.30 14.96
C GLY A 106 -9.09 5.43 14.78
N ASP A 107 -9.21 6.34 15.75
CA ASP A 107 -10.12 7.48 15.67
C ASP A 107 -9.41 8.67 15.03
N ILE A 108 -9.92 9.10 13.86
CA ILE A 108 -9.33 10.17 13.07
C ILE A 108 -10.21 11.41 13.17
N PRO A 109 -9.64 12.57 13.51
CA PRO A 109 -10.36 13.83 13.47
C PRO A 109 -10.52 14.37 12.04
N CYS A 110 -11.62 15.07 11.80
CA CYS A 110 -11.88 15.85 10.59
C CYS A 110 -12.59 17.16 10.96
N TRP A 111 -12.51 18.15 10.08
CA TRP A 111 -13.20 19.42 10.25
C TRP A 111 -14.46 19.45 9.39
N VAL A 112 -15.61 19.63 10.01
CA VAL A 112 -16.89 19.80 9.32
C VAL A 112 -17.26 21.27 9.36
N ARG A 113 -17.42 21.88 8.19
CA ARG A 113 -17.94 23.23 8.03
C ARG A 113 -19.31 23.15 7.38
N ARG A 114 -20.32 23.73 8.02
CA ARG A 114 -21.64 23.90 7.40
C ARG A 114 -21.72 25.31 6.82
N VAL A 115 -21.84 25.39 5.49
CA VAL A 115 -21.87 26.69 4.79
C VAL A 115 -23.26 27.32 4.95
N SER A 116 -24.30 26.59 4.56
CA SER A 116 -25.71 27.01 4.62
C SER A 116 -26.61 25.82 4.26
N GLY A 117 -27.77 25.66 4.90
CA GLY A 117 -28.71 24.57 4.62
C GLY A 117 -28.03 23.21 4.65
N ASP A 118 -28.13 22.45 3.56
CA ASP A 118 -27.48 21.14 3.41
C ASP A 118 -26.12 21.21 2.68
N THR A 119 -25.53 22.41 2.57
CA THR A 119 -24.21 22.61 1.96
C THR A 119 -23.13 22.49 3.01
N PHE A 120 -22.30 21.45 2.90
CA PHE A 120 -21.19 21.18 3.80
C PHE A 120 -19.85 21.17 3.05
N GLN A 121 -18.78 21.38 3.81
CA GLN A 121 -17.42 21.04 3.42
C GLN A 121 -16.83 20.22 4.56
N VAL A 122 -16.20 19.09 4.24
CA VAL A 122 -15.54 18.27 5.24
C VAL A 122 -14.07 18.16 4.87
N PHE A 123 -13.21 18.77 5.69
CA PHE A 123 -11.78 18.76 5.50
C PHE A 123 -11.14 17.63 6.29
N ALA A 124 -10.18 16.95 5.67
CA ALA A 124 -9.25 16.11 6.39
C ALA A 124 -8.41 16.98 7.35
N ILE A 125 -8.07 16.45 8.52
CA ILE A 125 -7.31 17.23 9.50
C ILE A 125 -5.88 17.54 9.04
N ASN A 126 -5.35 16.78 8.08
CA ASN A 126 -3.94 16.83 7.75
C ASN A 126 -3.62 17.97 6.77
N CYS A 127 -2.61 18.75 7.12
CA CYS A 127 -2.04 19.82 6.31
C CYS A 127 -1.47 19.26 5.00
N ALA A 128 -1.72 19.94 3.89
CA ALA A 128 -1.22 19.57 2.56
C ALA A 128 0.29 19.79 2.34
N HIS A 129 1.05 20.14 3.38
CA HIS A 129 2.51 20.14 3.33
C HIS A 129 3.07 18.73 3.61
N LEU A 130 3.07 18.33 4.89
CA LEU A 130 3.62 17.04 5.36
C LEU A 130 2.68 16.32 6.34
N GLY A 131 1.39 16.66 6.33
CA GLY A 131 0.36 15.90 7.05
C GLY A 131 0.13 16.27 8.51
N CYS A 132 0.81 17.29 9.06
CA CYS A 132 0.53 17.76 10.43
C CYS A 132 -0.95 18.17 10.61
N PRO A 133 -1.57 17.94 11.77
CA PRO A 133 -2.95 18.32 12.02
C PRO A 133 -3.13 19.85 12.05
N VAL A 134 -4.09 20.35 11.27
CA VAL A 134 -4.47 21.78 11.27
C VAL A 134 -5.52 22.08 12.33
N ARG A 135 -5.50 23.30 12.86
CA ARG A 135 -6.49 23.80 13.83
C ARG A 135 -7.29 24.96 13.25
N TRP A 136 -8.60 24.94 13.48
CA TRP A 136 -9.49 26.05 13.15
C TRP A 136 -9.42 27.16 14.21
N PHE A 137 -9.33 28.42 13.76
CA PHE A 137 -9.39 29.60 14.60
C PHE A 137 -10.57 30.48 14.18
N ALA A 138 -11.66 30.46 14.95
CA ALA A 138 -12.92 31.12 14.59
C ALA A 138 -12.79 32.64 14.45
N GLN A 139 -11.93 33.28 15.24
CA GLN A 139 -11.74 34.74 15.23
C GLN A 139 -11.11 35.23 13.93
N SER A 140 -10.10 34.51 13.41
CA SER A 140 -9.43 34.85 12.16
C SER A 140 -10.07 34.18 10.93
N LYS A 141 -10.94 33.18 11.15
CA LYS A 141 -11.52 32.32 10.12
C LYS A 141 -10.46 31.61 9.27
N LEU A 142 -9.40 31.15 9.93
CA LEU A 142 -8.28 30.43 9.31
C LEU A 142 -8.07 29.06 9.94
N PHE A 143 -7.65 28.10 9.11
CA PHE A 143 -6.97 26.91 9.61
C PHE A 143 -5.47 27.17 9.66
N LEU A 144 -4.83 26.88 10.80
CA LEU A 144 -3.40 27.05 10.98
C LEU A 144 -2.72 25.72 11.32
N CYS A 145 -1.61 25.45 10.64
CA CYS A 145 -0.73 24.32 10.86
C CYS A 145 0.45 24.75 11.75
N PRO A 146 0.61 24.15 12.95
CA PRO A 146 1.63 24.58 13.90
C PRO A 146 3.07 24.18 13.51
N CYS A 147 3.23 23.25 12.57
CA CYS A 147 4.56 22.70 12.25
C CYS A 147 5.45 23.69 11.51
N HIS A 148 4.93 24.34 10.47
CA HIS A 148 5.72 25.22 9.60
C HIS A 148 4.93 26.46 9.13
N GLY A 149 3.85 26.83 9.84
CA GLY A 149 3.07 28.03 9.55
C GLY A 149 2.20 27.95 8.29
N GLY A 150 1.79 26.74 7.87
CA GLY A 150 0.79 26.60 6.80
C GLY A 150 -0.54 27.21 7.24
N ALA A 151 -1.16 28.02 6.39
CA ALA A 151 -2.43 28.66 6.68
C ALA A 151 -3.42 28.46 5.52
N TYR A 152 -4.69 28.30 5.87
CA TYR A 152 -5.79 28.10 4.92
C TYR A 152 -6.98 28.97 5.31
N TYR A 153 -7.72 29.44 4.31
CA TYR A 153 -8.97 30.15 4.51
C TYR A 153 -10.09 29.20 4.97
N ALA A 154 -11.23 29.77 5.37
CA ALA A 154 -12.40 29.03 5.83
C ALA A 154 -12.96 28.02 4.83
N ASP A 155 -12.76 28.26 3.53
CA ASP A 155 -13.15 27.37 2.44
C ASP A 155 -12.11 26.26 2.16
N GLY A 156 -11.01 26.22 2.92
CA GLY A 156 -9.92 25.26 2.76
C GLY A 156 -8.87 25.66 1.72
N SER A 157 -9.06 26.77 0.99
CA SER A 157 -8.08 27.25 0.03
C SER A 157 -6.80 27.72 0.73
N ARG A 158 -5.65 27.58 0.05
CA ARG A 158 -4.34 27.94 0.62
C ARG A 158 -4.25 29.45 0.82
N ALA A 159 -3.97 29.88 2.05
CA ALA A 159 -3.73 31.27 2.36
C ALA A 159 -2.23 31.62 2.34
N SER A 160 -1.39 30.84 3.04
CA SER A 160 0.05 31.11 3.12
C SER A 160 0.86 29.90 3.60
N GLY A 161 2.19 30.09 3.62
CA GLY A 161 3.15 29.12 4.15
C GLY A 161 3.62 28.08 3.13
N PRO A 162 4.34 27.06 3.59
CA PRO A 162 4.92 26.01 2.75
C PRO A 162 3.95 25.12 1.94
N PRO A 163 2.71 24.81 2.38
CA PRO A 163 1.83 23.91 1.62
C PRO A 163 1.65 24.39 0.18
N GLU A 164 1.60 23.50 -0.81
CA GLU A 164 1.49 23.88 -2.23
C GLU A 164 0.04 24.06 -2.72
N ARG A 165 -0.92 23.48 -1.99
CA ARG A 165 -2.36 23.48 -2.31
C ARG A 165 -3.23 23.72 -1.07
N GLY A 166 -4.54 23.79 -1.28
CA GLY A 166 -5.55 23.84 -0.20
C GLY A 166 -5.66 22.52 0.59
N LEU A 167 -6.46 22.54 1.66
CA LEU A 167 -6.79 21.36 2.46
C LEU A 167 -7.42 20.27 1.60
N PHE A 168 -7.29 19.03 2.05
CA PHE A 168 -7.97 17.91 1.42
C PHE A 168 -9.42 17.87 1.89
N GLU A 169 -10.34 17.62 0.97
CA GLU A 169 -11.76 17.45 1.28
C GLU A 169 -12.17 15.99 1.13
N TYR A 170 -12.97 15.51 2.07
CA TYR A 170 -13.65 14.23 1.92
C TYR A 170 -14.87 14.40 1.03
N GLN A 171 -15.12 13.39 0.19
CA GLN A 171 -16.45 13.26 -0.41
C GLN A 171 -17.46 13.05 0.71
N HIS A 172 -18.54 13.82 0.68
CA HIS A 172 -19.59 13.74 1.67
C HIS A 172 -20.96 13.64 0.99
N LYS A 173 -21.94 13.18 1.76
CA LYS A 173 -23.35 13.20 1.37
C LYS A 173 -24.21 13.36 2.62
N VAL A 174 -25.36 13.97 2.44
CA VAL A 174 -26.41 14.00 3.46
C VAL A 174 -27.40 12.88 3.14
N SER A 175 -27.66 12.00 4.10
CA SER A 175 -28.62 10.91 3.97
C SER A 175 -29.39 10.76 5.27
N ASN A 176 -30.73 10.70 5.18
CA ASN A 176 -31.61 10.53 6.34
C ASN A 176 -31.31 11.53 7.48
N GLY A 177 -31.13 12.81 7.16
CA GLY A 177 -30.85 13.86 8.16
C GLY A 177 -29.49 13.75 8.85
N THR A 178 -28.56 13.01 8.25
CA THR A 178 -27.26 12.69 8.82
C THR A 178 -26.15 13.00 7.82
N LEU A 179 -25.03 13.55 8.29
CA LEU A 179 -23.85 13.80 7.46
C LEU A 179 -22.98 12.55 7.39
N MET A 180 -22.66 12.12 6.18
CA MET A 180 -21.77 10.98 5.93
C MET A 180 -20.57 11.38 5.08
N ILE A 181 -19.43 10.72 5.30
CA ILE A 181 -18.19 10.94 4.54
C ILE A 181 -17.65 9.64 3.97
N SER A 182 -17.02 9.68 2.81
CA SER A 182 -16.26 8.56 2.25
C SER A 182 -14.82 8.67 2.75
N ALA A 183 -14.46 7.82 3.71
CA ALA A 183 -13.17 7.87 4.39
C ALA A 183 -12.60 6.47 4.61
N GLY A 184 -11.28 6.41 4.76
CA GLY A 184 -10.48 5.19 4.85
C GLY A 184 -9.02 5.56 4.80
N ARG A 185 -8.42 5.52 3.60
CA ARG A 185 -7.06 6.07 3.44
C ARG A 185 -7.11 7.57 3.62
N MET A 186 -6.28 8.08 4.52
CA MET A 186 -6.16 9.52 4.72
C MET A 186 -5.73 10.18 3.40
N PRO A 187 -6.36 11.29 3.00
CA PRO A 187 -5.97 12.00 1.79
C PRO A 187 -4.58 12.61 1.95
N THR A 188 -3.72 12.44 0.96
CA THR A 188 -2.38 13.03 0.88
C THR A 188 -2.14 13.50 -0.55
N LEU A 189 -0.99 14.14 -0.77
CA LEU A 189 -0.55 14.52 -2.12
C LEU A 189 -0.38 13.31 -3.05
N ALA A 190 -0.15 12.11 -2.50
CA ALA A 190 0.10 10.90 -3.29
C ALA A 190 -1.17 10.11 -3.67
N ASN A 191 -2.30 10.34 -2.99
CA ASN A 191 -3.50 9.50 -3.12
C ASN A 191 -4.81 10.31 -3.13
N GLU A 192 -4.75 11.57 -3.59
CA GLU A 192 -5.81 12.59 -3.59
C GLU A 192 -7.22 12.09 -3.24
N ALA A 193 -7.80 12.58 -2.13
CA ALA A 193 -9.26 12.66 -2.04
C ALA A 193 -9.72 13.76 -2.99
N LYS A 194 -9.89 13.33 -4.24
CA LYS A 194 -10.56 13.98 -5.36
C LYS A 194 -10.91 15.45 -5.12
N THR A 195 -10.08 16.37 -5.61
CA THR A 195 -10.56 17.70 -6.01
C THR A 195 -9.83 18.14 -7.26
N VAL A 196 -10.62 18.36 -8.32
CA VAL A 196 -10.57 19.46 -9.28
C VAL A 196 -9.17 19.88 -9.71
N THR A 197 -8.94 19.74 -11.03
CA THR A 197 -7.80 20.24 -11.80
C THR A 197 -7.04 21.36 -11.08
N PRO A 198 -5.78 21.14 -10.68
CA PRO A 198 -4.99 22.21 -10.09
C PRO A 198 -4.92 23.36 -11.10
N LEU A 199 -5.30 24.58 -10.68
CA LEU A 199 -5.14 25.82 -11.46
C LEU A 199 -3.67 26.23 -11.68
N THR A 200 -2.75 25.27 -11.59
CA THR A 200 -1.33 25.41 -11.88
C THR A 200 -0.85 24.20 -12.67
N GLN A 201 -1.62 23.74 -13.66
CA GLN A 201 -0.98 23.24 -14.87
C GLN A 201 -0.48 24.49 -15.60
N ILE A 202 0.76 24.89 -15.30
CA ILE A 202 1.52 25.66 -16.28
C ILE A 202 1.65 24.68 -17.44
N GLU A 203 0.71 24.73 -18.38
CA GLU A 203 0.90 24.12 -19.68
C GLU A 203 2.24 24.63 -20.15
N GLY A 204 3.22 23.74 -20.23
CA GLY A 204 4.46 24.03 -20.91
C GLY A 204 4.06 24.41 -22.32
N SER A 205 3.97 25.73 -22.56
CA SER A 205 3.84 26.26 -23.90
C SER A 205 4.98 25.62 -24.68
N PRO A 206 4.71 24.89 -25.78
CA PRO A 206 5.78 24.36 -26.60
C PRO A 206 6.70 25.53 -26.98
N ALA A 207 8.01 25.26 -26.96
CA ALA A 207 9.10 26.19 -27.21
C ALA A 207 9.13 26.73 -28.65
N ALA A 208 8.03 27.34 -29.08
CA ALA A 208 7.78 27.76 -30.44
C ALA A 208 6.99 29.08 -30.49
N ARG A 209 7.20 30.00 -29.54
CA ARG A 209 6.84 31.44 -29.69
C ARG A 209 7.71 32.38 -28.83
N LEU A 210 9.03 32.21 -28.85
CA LEU A 210 9.96 33.18 -28.24
C LEU A 210 10.39 34.31 -29.19
N ASN A 211 9.75 34.46 -30.35
CA ASN A 211 10.03 35.56 -31.30
C ASN A 211 8.79 36.44 -31.49
N ALA A 212 8.28 37.05 -30.43
CA ALA A 212 7.40 38.24 -30.48
C ALA A 212 6.99 38.67 -29.07
N ILE A 213 7.93 39.14 -28.26
CA ILE A 213 7.59 40.02 -27.15
C ILE A 213 8.33 41.32 -27.44
N ASP A 214 7.55 42.28 -27.93
CA ASP A 214 7.96 43.67 -28.10
C ASP A 214 8.50 44.19 -26.75
N GLN A 215 9.69 44.77 -26.76
CA GLN A 215 10.31 45.22 -25.52
C GLN A 215 9.48 46.36 -24.91
N PRO A 216 9.09 46.27 -23.62
CA PRO A 216 8.35 47.35 -22.99
C PRO A 216 9.24 48.59 -22.89
N GLN A 217 8.84 49.65 -23.60
CA GLN A 217 9.50 50.96 -23.53
C GLN A 217 9.38 51.53 -22.09
N PRO A 218 10.49 52.01 -21.50
CA PRO A 218 10.47 52.55 -20.15
C PRO A 218 9.66 53.85 -20.09
N ARG A 219 8.62 53.88 -19.23
CA ARG A 219 7.75 55.05 -18.99
C ARG A 219 8.29 56.01 -17.92
N CYS A 220 9.58 55.95 -17.61
CA CYS A 220 10.20 56.85 -16.64
C CYS A 220 11.20 57.75 -17.36
N SER A 221 10.98 59.07 -17.28
CA SER A 221 11.82 60.10 -17.92
C SER A 221 13.25 60.15 -17.37
N SER A 222 13.53 59.50 -16.24
CA SER A 222 14.88 59.41 -15.64
C SER A 222 15.77 58.33 -16.24
N CYS A 223 15.27 57.48 -17.14
CA CYS A 223 16.02 56.35 -17.70
C CYS A 223 16.36 56.52 -19.20
N GLN A 224 16.25 57.74 -19.74
CA GLN A 224 16.48 58.05 -21.17
C GLN A 224 17.74 58.92 -21.42
N THR A 225 18.68 58.95 -20.48
CA THR A 225 20.03 59.53 -20.68
C THR A 225 21.09 58.48 -20.51
#